data_AF-A0AAC9F6N0-F1
#
_entry.id   AF-A0AAC9F6N0-F1
#
_cell.length_a   1.000
_cell.length_b   1.000
_cell.length_c   1.000
_cell.angle_alpha   90.00
_cell.angle_beta   90.00
_cell.angle_gamma   90.00
#
_symmetry.space_group_name_H-M   'P 1'
#
loop_
_entity.id
_entity.type
_entity.pdbx_description
1 polymer ?
#
loop_
_entity_poly.entity_id
_entity_poly.type
_entity_poly.pdbx_seq_one_letter_code
_entity_poly.pdbx_strand_id
1 'polypeptide(L)'
;MQKTKHSVIEDVFALISAGLFVAFGVYLFQSQDLMVGGAAGLALLGTYAFDMDFGLLFFLINLPFYTLAWTQISKRFTINTFISVTTVSVLTEQIPAFVDISHVNPIFAAVFGGILIGVGMLMMFRHSSSLGGVGIMAFFLQQRFNIRAGTFQLAVDSTILLCALFFIAWHLVLISILAAFCLNMVISLNHRPERYFPVQGENNTKKVEGERTEPKLGSGLDNNLNSELRAQNG
;
A
#
# COMPACT_ATOMS: atom_id res chain seq x y z
N MET A 1 18.29 -1.87 14.55
CA MET A 1 19.01 -1.10 13.51
C MET A 1 18.24 0.16 13.19
N GLN A 2 18.89 1.31 13.23
CA GLN A 2 18.31 2.66 13.31
C GLN A 2 17.25 2.93 12.23
N LYS A 3 16.03 3.34 12.65
CA LYS A 3 15.09 4.08 11.79
C LYS A 3 15.71 5.44 11.53
N THR A 4 16.50 5.58 10.47
CA THR A 4 16.85 6.90 9.95
C THR A 4 15.54 7.54 9.53
N LYS A 5 15.06 8.52 10.32
CA LYS A 5 13.94 9.37 9.91
C LYS A 5 14.41 10.09 8.65
N HIS A 6 13.88 9.71 7.49
CA HIS A 6 14.08 10.47 6.28
C HIS A 6 13.68 11.92 6.54
N SER A 7 14.49 12.86 6.06
CA SER A 7 14.15 14.27 6.15
C SER A 7 12.89 14.51 5.32
N VAL A 8 12.02 15.44 5.74
CA VAL A 8 10.78 15.77 5.03
C VAL A 8 11.08 16.17 3.57
N ILE A 9 12.24 16.77 3.32
CA ILE A 9 12.70 17.17 1.99
C ILE A 9 13.05 15.94 1.12
N GLU A 10 13.69 14.93 1.72
CA GLU A 10 14.00 13.68 1.02
C GLU A 10 12.72 12.93 0.66
N ASP A 11 11.75 12.89 1.58
CA ASP A 11 10.43 12.31 1.31
C ASP A 11 9.77 13.03 0.12
N VAL A 12 9.65 14.35 0.16
CA VAL A 12 8.97 15.11 -0.92
C VAL A 12 9.66 14.90 -2.26
N PHE A 13 10.98 15.01 -2.32
CA PHE A 13 11.72 14.80 -3.57
C PHE A 13 11.55 13.37 -4.11
N ALA A 14 11.60 12.36 -3.24
CA ALA A 14 11.38 10.97 -3.62
C ALA A 14 9.96 10.72 -4.09
N LEU A 15 8.94 11.31 -3.44
CA LEU A 15 7.54 11.17 -3.83
C LEU A 15 7.24 11.86 -5.16
N ILE A 16 7.86 13.01 -5.44
CA ILE A 16 7.73 13.67 -6.74
C ILE A 16 8.37 12.83 -7.84
N SER A 17 9.60 12.35 -7.59
CA SER A 17 10.31 11.47 -8.53
C SER A 17 9.51 10.19 -8.81
N ALA A 18 8.99 9.55 -7.76
CA ALA A 18 8.13 8.39 -7.85
C ALA A 18 6.83 8.69 -8.62
N GLY A 19 6.23 9.85 -8.36
CA GLY A 19 5.05 10.34 -9.05
C GLY A 19 5.29 10.50 -10.55
N LEU A 20 6.47 10.97 -10.96
CA LEU A 20 6.84 11.05 -12.37
C LEU A 20 6.91 9.68 -13.04
N PHE A 21 7.54 8.69 -12.39
CA PHE A 21 7.59 7.31 -12.90
C PHE A 21 6.19 6.71 -13.06
N VAL A 22 5.34 6.85 -12.04
CA VAL A 22 3.96 6.36 -12.10
C VAL A 22 3.17 7.09 -13.19
N ALA A 23 3.21 8.42 -13.21
CA ALA A 23 2.45 9.23 -14.16
C ALA A 23 2.82 8.90 -15.61
N PHE A 24 4.11 8.75 -15.91
CA PHE A 24 4.54 8.37 -17.25
C PHE A 24 4.13 6.95 -17.63
N GLY A 25 4.21 6.00 -16.69
CA GLY A 25 3.72 4.65 -16.92
C GLY A 25 2.20 4.59 -17.13
N VAL A 26 1.42 5.40 -16.41
CA VAL A 26 -0.03 5.53 -16.61
C VAL A 26 -0.35 6.20 -17.94
N TYR A 27 0.39 7.24 -18.33
CA TYR A 27 0.22 7.88 -19.63
C TYR A 27 0.46 6.90 -20.80
N LEU A 28 1.48 6.04 -20.69
CA LEU A 28 1.70 4.95 -21.66
C LEU A 28 0.51 3.99 -21.73
N PHE A 29 -0.11 3.68 -20.59
CA PHE A 29 -1.29 2.83 -20.55
C PHE A 29 -2.48 3.49 -21.22
N GLN A 30 -2.72 4.77 -20.94
CA GLN A 30 -3.77 5.56 -21.60
C GLN A 30 -3.59 5.59 -23.11
N SER A 31 -2.37 5.78 -23.60
CA SER A 31 -2.10 5.84 -25.04
C SER A 31 -2.45 4.55 -25.80
N GLN A 32 -2.62 3.42 -25.11
CA GLN A 32 -2.86 2.09 -25.69
C GLN A 32 -4.08 1.39 -25.07
N ASP A 33 -4.97 2.15 -24.41
CA ASP A 33 -6.18 1.66 -23.74
C ASP A 33 -5.91 0.49 -22.77
N LEU A 34 -4.76 0.52 -22.10
CA LEU A 34 -4.38 -0.47 -21.10
C LEU A 34 -4.91 -0.11 -19.72
N MET A 35 -5.15 -1.14 -18.91
CA MET A 35 -5.70 -1.02 -17.56
C MET A 35 -4.67 -1.34 -16.48
N VAL A 36 -4.80 -0.66 -15.34
CA VAL A 36 -4.12 -0.98 -14.07
C VAL A 36 -5.17 -1.51 -13.08
N GLY A 37 -4.75 -2.21 -12.03
CA GLY A 37 -5.60 -2.48 -10.87
C GLY A 37 -5.74 -1.27 -9.91
N GLY A 38 -6.50 -1.45 -8.84
CA GLY A 38 -6.65 -0.51 -7.74
C GLY A 38 -7.34 0.80 -8.13
N ALA A 39 -7.02 1.90 -7.43
CA ALA A 39 -7.64 3.20 -7.70
C ALA A 39 -7.26 3.79 -9.06
N ALA A 40 -6.05 3.54 -9.54
CA ALA A 40 -5.65 3.96 -10.89
C ALA A 40 -6.51 3.25 -11.96
N GLY A 41 -6.75 1.95 -11.78
CA GLY A 41 -7.69 1.19 -12.60
C GLY A 41 -9.11 1.75 -12.60
N LEU A 42 -9.65 2.04 -11.42
CA LEU A 42 -10.97 2.65 -11.29
C LEU A 42 -11.04 4.02 -11.99
N ALA A 43 -9.98 4.82 -11.88
CA ALA A 43 -9.91 6.11 -12.56
C ALA A 43 -9.84 5.96 -14.08
N LEU A 44 -9.02 5.04 -14.60
CA LEU A 44 -8.94 4.72 -16.03
C LEU A 44 -10.27 4.13 -16.56
N LEU A 45 -10.99 3.33 -15.78
CA LEU A 45 -12.33 2.89 -16.17
C LEU A 45 -13.29 4.08 -16.21
N GLY A 46 -13.18 4.96 -15.21
CA GLY A 46 -13.96 6.17 -15.09
C GLY A 46 -13.84 7.08 -16.31
N THR A 47 -12.67 7.17 -16.95
CA THR A 47 -12.50 8.00 -18.15
C THR A 47 -13.27 7.47 -19.36
N TYR A 48 -13.65 6.18 -19.39
CA TYR A 48 -14.53 5.64 -20.44
C TYR A 48 -16.02 5.86 -20.14
N ALA A 49 -16.37 5.99 -18.85
CA ALA A 49 -17.76 6.16 -18.40
C ALA A 49 -18.16 7.63 -18.24
N PHE A 50 -17.21 8.49 -17.87
CA PHE A 50 -17.37 9.91 -17.64
C PHE A 50 -16.39 10.66 -18.56
N ASP A 51 -16.86 11.72 -19.20
CA ASP A 51 -16.05 12.64 -20.02
C ASP A 51 -15.22 13.56 -19.11
N MET A 52 -14.35 12.95 -18.30
CA MET A 52 -13.48 13.62 -17.33
C MET A 52 -12.06 13.09 -17.46
N ASP A 53 -11.09 13.96 -17.19
CA ASP A 53 -9.69 13.59 -17.21
C ASP A 53 -9.33 12.60 -16.10
N PHE A 54 -8.39 11.72 -16.40
CA PHE A 54 -7.87 10.74 -15.44
C PHE A 54 -7.34 11.40 -14.17
N GLY A 55 -6.62 12.52 -14.29
CA GLY A 55 -6.02 13.20 -13.15
C GLY A 55 -7.07 13.59 -12.12
N LEU A 56 -8.17 14.17 -12.59
CA LEU A 56 -9.32 14.55 -11.77
C LEU A 56 -10.02 13.33 -11.15
N LEU A 57 -10.35 12.32 -11.96
CA LEU A 57 -11.01 11.10 -11.47
C LEU A 57 -10.15 10.37 -10.43
N PHE A 58 -8.85 10.24 -10.68
CA PHE A 58 -7.91 9.61 -9.76
C PHE A 58 -7.84 10.35 -8.42
N PHE A 59 -7.87 11.68 -8.45
CA PHE A 59 -7.89 12.48 -7.22
C PHE A 59 -9.21 12.33 -6.45
N LEU A 60 -10.35 12.42 -7.15
CA LEU A 60 -11.68 12.30 -6.55
C LEU A 60 -11.94 10.92 -5.94
N ILE A 61 -11.56 9.85 -6.65
CA ILE A 61 -11.63 8.48 -6.15
C ILE A 61 -10.81 8.35 -4.87
N ASN A 62 -9.67 9.05 -4.76
CA ASN A 62 -8.80 8.99 -3.60
C ASN A 62 -9.30 9.73 -2.34
N LEU A 63 -10.16 10.74 -2.48
CA LEU A 63 -10.70 11.54 -1.37
C LEU A 63 -11.25 10.70 -0.19
N PRO A 64 -12.18 9.74 -0.39
CA PRO A 64 -12.70 8.93 0.71
C PRO A 64 -11.65 8.05 1.38
N PHE A 65 -10.58 7.69 0.67
CA PHE A 65 -9.51 6.86 1.23
C PHE A 65 -8.55 7.69 2.11
N TYR A 66 -8.41 9.00 1.88
CA TYR A 66 -7.64 9.86 2.77
C TYR A 66 -8.25 9.96 4.16
N THR A 67 -9.57 10.07 4.25
CA THR A 67 -10.26 10.11 5.55
C THR A 67 -10.04 8.82 6.32
N LEU A 68 -10.06 7.66 5.63
CA LEU A 68 -9.77 6.36 6.24
C LEU A 68 -8.29 6.22 6.63
N ALA A 69 -7.36 6.65 5.79
CA ALA A 69 -5.92 6.57 6.10
C ALA A 69 -5.55 7.43 7.32
N TRP A 70 -6.18 8.59 7.46
CA TRP A 70 -5.90 9.51 8.57
C TRP A 70 -6.28 8.91 9.92
N THR A 71 -7.40 8.18 9.98
CA THR A 71 -7.87 7.56 11.22
C THR A 71 -7.23 6.20 11.48
N GLN A 72 -6.94 5.40 10.44
CA GLN A 72 -6.55 3.99 10.59
C GLN A 72 -5.05 3.71 10.48
N ILE A 73 -4.27 4.56 9.79
CA ILE A 73 -2.85 4.29 9.51
C ILE A 73 -1.95 5.30 10.24
N SER A 74 -1.80 6.50 9.69
CA SER A 74 -1.08 7.60 10.32
C SER A 74 -1.26 8.90 9.53
N LYS A 75 -1.11 10.03 10.22
CA LYS A 75 -1.12 11.36 9.58
C LYS A 75 0.00 11.51 8.55
N ARG A 76 1.22 11.04 8.85
CA ARG A 76 2.37 11.10 7.93
C ARG A 76 2.12 10.29 6.66
N PHE A 77 1.60 9.06 6.78
CA PHE A 77 1.25 8.25 5.61
C PHE A 77 0.19 8.92 4.74
N THR A 78 -0.81 9.55 5.37
CA THR A 78 -1.90 10.22 4.66
C THR A 78 -1.39 11.44 3.90
N ILE A 79 -0.55 12.28 4.52
CA ILE A 79 0.06 13.44 3.86
C ILE A 79 0.95 13.00 2.69
N ASN A 80 1.79 11.98 2.89
CA ASN A 80 2.67 11.47 1.84
C ASN A 80 1.84 10.89 0.68
N THR A 81 0.78 10.13 0.97
CA THR A 81 -0.15 9.57 -0.03
C THR A 81 -0.86 10.70 -0.79
N PHE A 82 -1.31 11.73 -0.09
CA PHE A 82 -1.93 12.90 -0.71
C PHE A 82 -0.98 13.59 -1.70
N ILE A 83 0.28 13.82 -1.31
CA ILE A 83 1.32 14.38 -2.19
C ILE A 83 1.54 13.47 -3.41
N SER A 84 1.67 12.16 -3.19
CA SER A 84 1.86 11.18 -4.25
C SER A 84 0.72 11.16 -5.26
N VAL A 85 -0.52 11.05 -4.79
CA VAL A 85 -1.71 11.02 -5.66
C VAL A 85 -1.87 12.34 -6.39
N THR A 86 -1.72 13.48 -5.70
CA THR A 86 -1.80 14.80 -6.34
C THR A 86 -0.74 14.95 -7.42
N THR A 87 0.50 14.52 -7.14
CA THR A 87 1.59 14.55 -8.11
C THR A 87 1.27 13.69 -9.33
N VAL A 88 0.81 12.45 -9.12
CA VAL A 88 0.46 11.55 -10.23
C VAL A 88 -0.70 12.11 -11.05
N SER A 89 -1.75 12.62 -10.40
CA SER A 89 -2.89 13.25 -11.06
C SER A 89 -2.45 14.39 -11.97
N VAL A 90 -1.70 15.36 -11.42
CA VAL A 90 -1.25 16.54 -12.17
C VAL A 90 -0.27 16.16 -13.27
N LEU A 91 0.74 15.33 -12.97
CA LEU A 91 1.74 14.97 -13.97
C LEU A 91 1.15 14.14 -15.11
N THR A 92 0.23 13.21 -14.84
CA THR A 92 -0.36 12.38 -15.91
C THR A 92 -1.14 13.25 -16.91
N GLU A 93 -1.83 14.28 -16.43
CA GLU A 93 -2.58 15.22 -17.27
C GLU A 93 -1.66 16.19 -18.04
N GLN A 94 -0.51 16.53 -17.47
CA GLN A 94 0.42 17.49 -18.08
C GLN A 94 1.44 16.84 -19.04
N ILE A 95 1.76 15.56 -18.87
CA ILE A 95 2.71 14.84 -19.75
C ILE A 95 2.35 14.95 -21.24
N PRO A 96 1.07 14.81 -21.68
CA PRO A 96 0.70 14.98 -23.10
C PRO A 96 1.11 16.34 -23.69
N ALA A 97 1.19 17.40 -22.88
CA ALA A 97 1.60 18.73 -23.34
C ALA A 97 3.12 18.82 -23.64
N PHE A 98 3.92 17.90 -23.10
CA PHE A 98 5.38 17.87 -23.28
C PHE A 98 5.86 16.69 -24.13
N VAL A 99 5.10 15.59 -24.17
CA VAL A 99 5.46 14.34 -24.84
C VAL A 99 4.26 13.81 -25.61
N ASP A 100 4.31 13.93 -26.93
CA ASP A 100 3.34 13.30 -27.83
C ASP A 100 3.79 11.89 -28.21
N ILE A 101 2.93 10.90 -27.97
CA ILE A 101 3.16 9.50 -28.34
C ILE A 101 2.35 9.21 -29.58
N SER A 102 2.95 9.46 -30.75
CA SER A 102 2.27 9.23 -32.04
C SER A 102 2.07 7.73 -32.31
N HIS A 103 3.05 6.90 -31.94
CA HIS A 103 2.97 5.44 -32.05
C HIS A 103 3.76 4.76 -30.95
N VAL A 104 3.11 3.82 -30.25
CA VAL A 104 3.77 2.89 -29.34
C VAL A 104 3.12 1.51 -29.49
N ASN A 105 3.91 0.45 -29.33
CA ASN A 105 3.38 -0.90 -29.37
C ASN A 105 2.67 -1.22 -28.02
N PRO A 106 1.46 -1.81 -28.01
CA PRO A 106 0.75 -2.13 -26.77
C PRO A 106 1.55 -3.02 -25.81
N ILE A 107 2.32 -3.99 -26.32
CA ILE A 107 3.15 -4.88 -25.51
C ILE A 107 4.31 -4.09 -24.88
N PHE A 108 4.92 -3.18 -25.64
CA PHE A 108 5.96 -2.31 -25.09
C PHE A 108 5.39 -1.39 -24.01
N ALA A 109 4.23 -0.75 -24.26
CA ALA A 109 3.55 0.10 -23.28
C ALA A 109 3.21 -0.69 -22.01
N ALA A 110 2.74 -1.93 -22.14
CA ALA A 110 2.43 -2.80 -21.02
C ALA A 110 3.66 -3.16 -20.17
N VAL A 111 4.73 -3.63 -20.81
CA VAL A 111 5.94 -4.06 -20.10
C VAL A 111 6.65 -2.85 -19.48
N PHE A 112 6.89 -1.80 -20.28
CA PHE A 112 7.63 -0.63 -19.83
C PHE A 112 6.82 0.19 -18.84
N GLY A 113 5.56 0.49 -19.15
CA GLY A 113 4.66 1.20 -18.23
C GLY A 113 4.43 0.43 -16.93
N GLY A 114 4.22 -0.90 -17.00
CA GLY A 114 4.08 -1.74 -15.81
C GLY A 114 5.31 -1.69 -14.91
N ILE A 115 6.52 -1.75 -15.49
CA ILE A 115 7.77 -1.61 -14.74
C ILE A 115 7.89 -0.21 -14.12
N LEU A 116 7.63 0.86 -14.87
CA LEU A 116 7.70 2.24 -14.38
C LEU A 116 6.75 2.47 -13.20
N ILE A 117 5.48 2.07 -13.33
CA ILE A 117 4.50 2.15 -12.26
C ILE A 117 4.97 1.33 -11.06
N GLY A 118 5.48 0.11 -11.28
CA GLY A 118 6.03 -0.75 -10.22
C GLY A 118 7.19 -0.10 -9.45
N VAL A 119 8.15 0.50 -10.17
CA VAL A 119 9.30 1.20 -9.57
C VAL A 119 8.84 2.43 -8.79
N GLY A 120 7.97 3.24 -9.37
CA GLY A 120 7.42 4.42 -8.70
C GLY A 120 6.64 4.04 -7.43
N MET A 121 5.79 3.01 -7.49
CA MET A 121 5.10 2.49 -6.30
C MET A 121 6.08 2.00 -5.23
N LEU A 122 7.14 1.29 -5.60
CA LEU A 122 8.16 0.84 -4.65
C LEU A 122 8.83 2.02 -3.94
N MET A 123 9.15 3.10 -4.67
CA MET A 123 9.67 4.34 -4.08
C MET A 123 8.66 4.97 -3.11
N MET A 124 7.38 5.04 -3.49
CA MET A 124 6.32 5.55 -2.62
C MET A 124 6.19 4.72 -1.33
N PHE A 125 6.17 3.40 -1.44
CA PHE A 125 6.10 2.51 -0.28
C PHE A 125 7.31 2.72 0.64
N ARG A 126 8.52 2.89 0.10
CA ARG A 126 9.73 3.17 0.89
C ARG A 126 9.65 4.44 1.75
N HIS A 127 8.90 5.44 1.30
CA HIS A 127 8.67 6.69 2.01
C HIS A 127 7.35 6.70 2.79
N SER A 128 6.79 5.52 3.10
CA SER A 128 5.51 5.39 3.81
C SER A 128 4.38 6.15 3.09
N SER A 129 4.34 6.06 1.77
CA SER A 129 3.28 6.58 0.92
C SER A 129 2.60 5.45 0.16
N SER A 130 1.48 5.75 -0.47
CA SER A 130 0.78 4.86 -1.40
C SER A 130 0.20 5.69 -2.55
N LEU A 131 -0.30 5.02 -3.58
CA LEU A 131 -1.17 5.62 -4.61
C LEU A 131 -2.64 5.70 -4.15
N GLY A 132 -2.86 5.51 -2.86
CA GLY A 132 -4.15 5.57 -2.20
C GLY A 132 -5.12 4.48 -2.67
N GLY A 133 -6.42 4.70 -2.46
CA GLY A 133 -7.43 3.88 -3.08
C GLY A 133 -7.80 2.58 -2.35
N VAL A 134 -8.11 1.58 -3.19
CA VAL A 134 -8.57 0.24 -2.82
C VAL A 134 -7.62 -0.45 -1.83
N GLY A 135 -6.31 -0.20 -1.90
CA GLY A 135 -5.35 -0.80 -0.97
C GLY A 135 -5.52 -0.33 0.48
N ILE A 136 -5.84 0.94 0.70
CA ILE A 136 -6.13 1.48 2.04
C ILE A 136 -7.42 0.85 2.57
N MET A 137 -8.42 0.69 1.70
CA MET A 137 -9.68 0.04 2.05
C MET A 137 -9.49 -1.44 2.34
N ALA A 138 -8.68 -2.15 1.55
CA ALA A 138 -8.34 -3.56 1.77
C ALA A 138 -7.71 -3.75 3.16
N PHE A 139 -6.78 -2.87 3.54
CA PHE A 139 -6.15 -2.86 4.85
C PHE A 139 -7.16 -2.56 5.98
N PHE A 140 -8.07 -1.60 5.75
CA PHE A 140 -9.13 -1.30 6.71
C PHE A 140 -10.08 -2.49 6.92
N LEU A 141 -10.54 -3.13 5.84
CA LEU A 141 -11.39 -4.32 5.89
C LEU A 141 -10.69 -5.49 6.56
N GLN A 142 -9.38 -5.63 6.35
CA GLN A 142 -8.59 -6.64 7.03
C GLN A 142 -8.58 -6.45 8.55
N GLN A 143 -8.37 -5.22 9.03
CA GLN A 143 -8.39 -4.95 10.46
C GLN A 143 -9.79 -5.09 11.07
N ARG A 144 -10.83 -4.62 10.37
CA ARG A 144 -12.18 -4.55 10.93
C ARG A 144 -12.96 -5.86 10.81
N PHE A 145 -12.78 -6.60 9.72
CA PHE A 145 -13.57 -7.77 9.35
C PHE A 145 -12.73 -9.05 9.17
N ASN A 146 -11.42 -9.01 9.43
CA ASN A 146 -10.49 -10.14 9.28
C ASN A 146 -10.46 -10.74 7.86
N ILE A 147 -10.84 -9.95 6.85
CA ILE A 147 -10.79 -10.33 5.44
C ILE A 147 -9.33 -10.20 4.95
N ARG A 148 -8.83 -11.19 4.21
CA ARG A 148 -7.48 -11.12 3.65
C ARG A 148 -7.41 -9.95 2.64
N ALA A 149 -6.57 -8.95 2.91
CA ALA A 149 -6.43 -7.78 2.04
C ALA A 149 -6.10 -8.15 0.59
N GLY A 150 -5.26 -9.16 0.37
CA GLY A 150 -4.92 -9.65 -0.96
C GLY A 150 -6.12 -10.23 -1.72
N THR A 151 -7.03 -10.93 -1.04
CA THR A 151 -8.24 -11.49 -1.67
C THR A 151 -9.22 -10.37 -2.06
N PHE A 152 -9.38 -9.36 -1.21
CA PHE A 152 -10.21 -8.20 -1.53
C PHE A 152 -9.62 -7.40 -2.71
N GLN A 153 -8.32 -7.15 -2.69
CA GLN A 153 -7.63 -6.46 -3.79
C GLN A 153 -7.79 -7.22 -5.11
N LEU A 154 -7.58 -8.54 -5.10
CA LEU A 154 -7.76 -9.38 -6.29
C LEU A 154 -9.20 -9.36 -6.80
N ALA A 155 -10.19 -9.36 -5.91
CA ALA A 155 -11.60 -9.27 -6.29
C ALA A 155 -11.93 -7.93 -6.96
N VAL A 156 -11.41 -6.82 -6.43
CA VAL A 156 -11.59 -5.49 -7.02
C VAL A 156 -10.89 -5.39 -8.37
N ASP A 157 -9.62 -5.83 -8.47
CA ASP A 157 -8.86 -5.80 -9.72
C ASP A 157 -9.52 -6.68 -10.79
N SER A 158 -10.05 -7.85 -10.40
CA SER A 158 -10.80 -8.72 -11.31
C SER A 158 -12.10 -8.07 -11.77
N THR A 159 -12.81 -7.36 -10.88
CA THR A 159 -14.03 -6.62 -11.25
C THR A 159 -13.72 -5.50 -12.24
N ILE A 160 -12.62 -4.76 -12.02
CA ILE A 160 -12.15 -3.72 -12.95
C ILE A 160 -11.86 -4.33 -14.32
N LEU A 161 -11.10 -5.42 -14.41
CA LEU A 161 -10.79 -6.07 -15.69
C LEU A 161 -12.05 -6.63 -16.39
N LEU A 162 -13.01 -7.18 -15.64
CA LEU A 162 -14.28 -7.64 -16.19
C LEU A 162 -15.11 -6.47 -16.75
N CYS A 163 -15.16 -5.35 -16.04
CA CYS A 163 -15.79 -4.13 -16.53
C CYS A 163 -15.08 -3.58 -17.77
N ALA A 164 -13.75 -3.66 -17.81
CA ALA A 164 -12.95 -3.19 -18.94
C ALA A 164 -13.30 -3.90 -20.25
N LEU A 165 -13.66 -5.19 -20.21
CA LEU A 165 -14.07 -5.95 -21.40
C LEU A 165 -15.29 -5.36 -22.13
N PHE A 166 -16.10 -4.51 -21.48
CA PHE A 166 -17.20 -3.82 -22.13
C PHE A 166 -16.76 -2.55 -22.89
N PHE A 167 -15.60 -1.99 -22.56
CA PHE A 167 -15.11 -0.73 -23.13
C PHE A 167 -13.92 -0.93 -24.08
N ILE A 168 -13.03 -1.89 -23.79
CA ILE A 168 -11.81 -2.14 -24.55
C ILE A 168 -11.78 -3.55 -25.15
N ALA A 169 -10.99 -3.72 -26.22
CA ALA A 169 -10.88 -5.00 -26.90
C ALA A 169 -10.24 -6.08 -26.00
N TRP A 170 -10.72 -7.32 -26.11
CA TRP A 170 -10.29 -8.43 -25.26
C TRP A 170 -8.77 -8.68 -25.26
N HIS A 171 -8.09 -8.43 -26.38
CA HIS A 171 -6.64 -8.60 -26.49
C HIS A 171 -5.87 -7.55 -25.67
N LEU A 172 -6.39 -6.32 -25.53
CA LEU A 172 -5.81 -5.28 -24.68
C LEU A 172 -5.96 -5.60 -23.19
N VAL A 173 -7.04 -6.29 -22.82
CA VAL A 173 -7.21 -6.82 -21.45
C VAL A 173 -6.13 -7.86 -21.13
N LEU A 174 -5.84 -8.78 -22.06
CA LEU A 174 -4.74 -9.73 -21.88
C LEU A 174 -3.38 -9.04 -21.76
N ILE A 175 -3.15 -8.00 -22.54
CA ILE A 175 -1.93 -7.18 -22.47
C ILE A 175 -1.87 -6.41 -21.15
N SER A 176 -3.01 -5.96 -20.61
CA SER A 176 -3.10 -5.34 -19.29
C SER A 176 -2.76 -6.33 -18.17
N ILE A 177 -3.14 -7.60 -18.31
CA ILE A 177 -2.72 -8.67 -17.39
C ILE A 177 -1.20 -8.85 -17.42
N LEU A 178 -0.58 -8.82 -18.60
CA LEU A 178 0.88 -8.83 -18.73
C LEU A 178 1.50 -7.61 -18.03
N ALA A 179 0.93 -6.42 -18.22
CA ALA A 179 1.38 -5.20 -17.58
C ALA A 179 1.31 -5.29 -16.04
N ALA A 180 0.20 -5.81 -15.52
CA ALA A 180 0.00 -6.08 -14.10
C ALA A 180 1.00 -7.13 -13.57
N PHE A 181 1.33 -8.15 -14.37
CA PHE A 181 2.36 -9.12 -14.02
C PHE A 181 3.75 -8.47 -13.91
N CYS A 182 4.15 -7.64 -14.88
CA CYS A 182 5.41 -6.90 -14.85
C CYS A 182 5.50 -5.98 -13.62
N LEU A 183 4.44 -5.23 -13.35
CA LEU A 183 4.31 -4.37 -12.17
C LEU A 183 4.45 -5.19 -10.87
N ASN A 184 3.71 -6.30 -10.76
CA ASN A 184 3.74 -7.15 -9.57
C ASN A 184 5.10 -7.83 -9.40
N MET A 185 5.79 -8.19 -10.49
CA MET A 185 7.14 -8.72 -10.44
C MET A 185 8.13 -7.70 -9.86
N VAL A 186 8.05 -6.43 -10.27
CA VAL A 186 8.90 -5.36 -9.71
C VAL A 186 8.65 -5.20 -8.21
N ILE A 187 7.40 -5.22 -7.77
CA ILE A 187 7.07 -5.17 -6.35
C ILE A 187 7.61 -6.42 -5.66
N SER A 188 7.26 -7.62 -6.12
CA SER A 188 7.59 -8.89 -5.47
C SER A 188 9.09 -9.12 -5.31
N LEU A 189 9.88 -8.85 -6.37
CA LEU A 189 11.34 -9.04 -6.33
C LEU A 189 12.04 -8.08 -5.37
N ASN A 190 11.47 -6.88 -5.15
CA ASN A 190 12.08 -5.85 -4.33
C ASN A 190 11.45 -5.73 -2.93
N HIS A 191 10.26 -6.29 -2.73
CA HIS A 191 9.49 -6.16 -1.50
C HIS A 191 9.80 -7.33 -0.55
N ARG A 192 10.56 -7.06 0.51
CA ARG A 192 10.66 -7.96 1.67
C ARG A 192 9.44 -7.71 2.59
N PRO A 193 8.47 -8.65 2.71
CA PRO A 193 7.19 -8.43 3.39
C PRO A 193 7.27 -8.11 4.89
N GLU A 194 8.43 -8.34 5.53
CA GLU A 194 8.60 -8.19 6.99
C GLU A 194 8.81 -6.74 7.49
N ARG A 195 8.76 -5.73 6.61
CA ARG A 195 9.17 -4.36 6.98
C ARG A 195 8.06 -3.30 7.07
N TYR A 196 6.83 -3.64 6.67
CA TYR A 196 5.76 -2.63 6.50
C TYR A 196 4.47 -2.87 7.25
N PHE A 197 4.21 -4.08 7.74
CA PHE A 197 3.20 -4.23 8.77
C PHE A 197 3.87 -3.82 10.08
N PRO A 198 3.42 -2.76 10.78
CA PRO A 198 3.80 -2.63 12.17
C PRO A 198 3.40 -3.96 12.82
N VAL A 199 4.38 -4.70 13.34
CA VAL A 199 4.14 -5.78 14.28
C VAL A 199 3.38 -5.14 15.43
N GLN A 200 2.06 -5.23 15.37
CA GLN A 200 1.19 -4.87 16.47
C GLN A 200 1.25 -6.06 17.43
N GLY A 201 2.35 -6.09 18.20
CA GLY A 201 2.68 -7.22 19.05
C GLY A 201 3.69 -6.91 20.17
N GLU A 202 4.06 -5.65 20.42
CA GLU A 202 4.98 -5.31 21.52
C GLU A 202 4.31 -4.75 22.78
N ASN A 203 2.97 -4.63 22.82
CA ASN A 203 2.27 -4.13 24.00
C ASN A 203 1.58 -5.20 24.86
N ASN A 204 1.46 -6.46 24.39
CA ASN A 204 0.92 -7.55 25.22
C ASN A 204 1.99 -8.46 25.83
N THR A 205 3.20 -8.54 25.26
CA THR A 205 4.26 -9.39 25.83
C THR A 205 4.83 -8.81 27.12
N LYS A 206 4.99 -7.48 27.21
CA LYS A 206 5.48 -6.83 28.44
C LYS A 206 4.46 -6.82 29.58
N LYS A 207 3.16 -6.95 29.29
CA LYS A 207 2.13 -7.04 30.33
C LYS A 207 1.95 -8.48 30.85
N VAL A 208 2.21 -9.48 30.00
CA VAL A 208 2.13 -10.90 30.40
C VAL A 208 3.44 -11.37 31.05
N GLU A 209 4.61 -10.94 30.59
CA GLU A 209 5.91 -11.29 31.23
C GLU A 209 6.13 -10.55 32.55
N GLY A 210 5.54 -9.36 32.73
CA GLY A 210 5.55 -8.63 34.01
C GLY A 210 4.64 -9.23 35.09
N GLU A 211 3.74 -10.16 34.74
CA GLU A 211 2.78 -10.77 35.67
C GLU A 211 2.95 -12.29 35.86
N ARG A 212 3.86 -12.97 35.13
CA ARG A 212 3.95 -14.45 35.16
C ARG A 212 5.24 -15.09 35.68
N THR A 213 6.13 -14.34 36.31
CA THR A 213 7.32 -14.95 36.94
C THR A 213 7.66 -14.34 38.29
N GLU A 214 6.75 -14.48 39.25
CA GLU A 214 7.12 -14.90 40.60
C GLU A 214 6.21 -16.06 40.99
N PRO A 215 6.68 -17.30 41.01
CA PRO A 215 6.06 -18.27 41.88
C PRO A 215 6.32 -17.78 43.30
N LYS A 216 5.28 -17.32 43.99
CA LYS A 216 5.26 -17.30 45.46
C LYS A 216 5.36 -18.76 45.93
N LEU A 217 6.57 -19.30 45.90
CA LEU A 217 6.91 -20.50 46.65
C LEU A 217 6.86 -20.08 48.11
N GLY A 218 6.00 -20.77 48.85
CA GLY A 218 5.45 -20.27 50.10
C GLY A 218 6.49 -19.94 51.15
N SER A 219 6.47 -18.69 51.59
CA SER A 219 6.96 -18.22 52.89
C SER A 219 6.06 -18.72 54.04
N GLY A 220 5.65 -19.99 54.01
CA GLY A 220 4.69 -20.60 54.93
C GLY A 220 5.15 -21.90 55.58
N LEU A 221 6.35 -22.40 55.27
CA LEU A 221 6.91 -23.63 55.86
C LEU A 221 8.10 -23.40 56.79
N ASP A 222 8.72 -22.22 56.77
CA ASP A 222 9.95 -21.95 57.55
C ASP A 222 9.67 -21.48 58.99
N ASN A 223 8.42 -21.11 59.31
CA ASN A 223 8.05 -20.63 60.64
C ASN A 223 7.71 -21.74 61.64
N ASN A 224 7.37 -22.95 61.19
CA ASN A 224 7.05 -24.06 62.10
C ASN A 224 8.28 -24.87 62.52
N LEU A 225 9.35 -24.89 61.72
CA LEU A 225 10.56 -25.64 62.07
C LEU A 225 11.39 -24.93 63.16
N ASN A 226 11.37 -23.60 63.18
CA ASN A 226 12.06 -22.80 64.19
C ASN A 226 11.30 -22.71 65.53
N SER A 227 9.99 -22.97 65.55
CA SER A 227 9.22 -23.09 66.80
C SER A 227 9.41 -24.44 67.48
N GLU A 228 9.52 -25.54 66.72
CA GLU A 228 9.77 -26.86 67.31
C GLU A 228 11.21 -27.03 67.82
N LEU A 229 12.22 -26.46 67.14
CA LEU A 229 13.62 -26.49 67.59
C LEU A 229 13.89 -25.65 68.85
N ARG A 230 13.05 -24.65 69.17
CA ARG A 230 13.16 -23.85 70.41
C ARG A 230 12.46 -24.49 71.61
N ALA A 231 11.54 -25.45 71.40
CA ALA A 231 10.88 -26.17 72.48
C ALA A 231 11.69 -27.37 73.01
N GLN A 232 12.74 -27.79 72.31
CA GLN A 232 13.56 -28.96 72.67
C GLN A 232 14.90 -28.62 73.34
N ASN A 233 15.27 -27.33 73.43
CA ASN A 233 16.54 -26.87 74.03
C ASN A 233 16.33 -25.78 75.11
N GLY A 234 15.16 -25.74 75.74
CA GLY A 234 14.83 -24.85 76.86
C GLY A 234 14.36 -25.62 78.08
#